data_AF-A0A2V5YNE3-F1
#
_entry.id   AF-A0A2V5YNE3-F1
#
_cell.length_a   1.000
_cell.length_b   1.000
_cell.length_c   1.000
_cell.angle_alpha   90.00
_cell.angle_beta   90.00
_cell.angle_gamma   90.00
#
_symmetry.space_group_name_H-M   'P 1'
#
loop_
_entity.id
_entity.type
_entity.pdbx_description
1 polymer ?
#
loop_
_entity_poly.entity_id
_entity_poly.type
_entity_poly.pdbx_seq_one_letter_code
_entity_poly.pdbx_strand_id
1 'polypeptide(L)'
;MKKITLSLDVIAAIIAVTILQACANTAGTQCVCEKPTLTPASGPAAIVIIKTATMGASLRYTLNGSTPTGGTSGHGTPIAAQSGSVPGPLVFGRTLKAIAYKAGCSDSLIAVGKY
;
A
#
# COMPACT_ATOMS: atom_id res chain seq x y z
N MET A 1 23.97 44.72 22.60
CA MET A 1 24.03 43.31 22.21
C MET A 1 22.77 42.62 22.71
N LYS A 2 21.73 42.52 21.86
CA LYS A 2 20.43 41.95 22.25
C LYS A 2 20.42 40.47 21.88
N LYS A 3 20.47 39.61 22.90
CA LYS A 3 20.33 38.15 22.78
C LYS A 3 18.92 37.86 22.25
N ILE A 4 18.83 37.27 21.07
CA ILE A 4 17.58 36.74 20.52
C ILE A 4 17.40 35.36 21.14
N THR A 5 16.51 35.25 22.13
CA THR A 5 16.08 33.98 22.69
C THR A 5 15.11 33.33 21.70
N LEU A 6 15.55 32.29 20.99
CA LEU A 6 14.68 31.46 20.17
C LEU A 6 13.80 30.63 21.12
N SER A 7 12.50 30.94 21.21
CA SER A 7 11.54 30.11 21.95
C SER A 7 11.40 28.75 21.27
N LEU A 8 11.48 27.66 22.05
CA LEU A 8 11.35 26.29 21.55
C LEU A 8 9.92 25.92 21.11
N ASP A 9 8.95 26.83 21.26
CA ASP A 9 7.55 26.60 20.85
C ASP A 9 7.37 26.51 19.33
N VAL A 10 8.33 26.99 18.55
CA VAL A 10 8.28 26.89 17.07
C VAL A 10 8.65 25.47 16.58
N ILE A 11 9.19 24.61 17.46
CA ILE A 11 9.61 23.25 17.08
C ILE A 11 8.45 22.23 17.20
N ALA A 12 7.33 22.56 17.86
CA ALA A 12 6.21 21.64 18.03
C ALA A 12 5.22 21.61 16.85
N ALA A 13 5.26 22.57 15.92
CA ALA A 13 4.32 22.63 14.80
C ALA A 13 4.80 21.93 13.51
N ILE A 14 6.03 21.40 13.48
CA ILE A 14 6.59 20.74 12.29
C ILE A 14 6.25 19.23 12.24
N ILE A 15 5.60 18.67 13.26
CA ILE A 15 5.29 17.23 13.35
C ILE A 15 3.95 16.86 12.66
N ALA A 16 3.17 17.82 12.15
CA ALA A 16 1.89 17.55 11.46
C ALA A 16 1.86 17.88 9.96
N VAL A 17 3.00 18.22 9.36
CA VAL A 17 3.12 18.32 7.90
C VAL A 17 3.98 17.17 7.43
N THR A 18 3.46 15.95 7.57
CA THR A 18 3.85 14.85 6.69
C THR A 18 3.43 15.23 5.29
N ILE A 19 4.33 15.94 4.60
CA ILE A 19 4.47 16.02 3.15
C ILE A 19 3.52 15.07 2.41
N LEU A 20 2.36 15.59 2.02
CA LEU A 20 1.64 15.06 0.89
C LEU A 20 2.53 15.33 -0.32
N GLN A 21 3.46 14.43 -0.59
CA GLN A 21 4.41 14.54 -1.68
C GLN A 21 3.71 14.17 -2.98
N ALA A 22 2.75 15.01 -3.37
CA ALA A 22 2.27 15.10 -4.73
C ALA A 22 3.17 16.10 -5.47
N CYS A 23 4.38 15.67 -5.82
CA CYS A 23 5.05 16.31 -6.96
C CYS A 23 4.27 15.90 -8.21
N ALA A 24 3.34 16.75 -8.64
CA ALA A 24 2.84 16.71 -9.99
C ALA A 24 3.97 17.15 -10.94
N ASN A 25 4.31 16.26 -11.86
CA ASN A 25 4.93 16.50 -13.17
C ASN A 25 6.42 16.87 -13.25
N THR A 26 7.24 15.98 -13.85
CA THR A 26 8.16 16.27 -14.99
C THR A 26 8.60 14.92 -15.60
N ALA A 27 8.60 14.82 -16.92
CA ALA A 27 8.83 13.61 -17.72
C ALA A 27 10.03 12.76 -17.23
N GLY A 28 9.79 11.47 -16.94
CA GLY A 28 10.84 10.45 -16.83
C GLY A 28 11.01 9.73 -15.49
N THR A 29 10.46 10.24 -14.38
CA THR A 29 10.48 9.49 -13.10
C THR A 29 9.14 8.81 -12.88
N GLN A 30 9.07 7.51 -13.19
CA GLN A 30 7.88 6.71 -12.92
C GLN A 30 7.67 6.60 -11.41
N CYS A 31 6.52 7.04 -10.89
CA CYS A 31 6.16 6.78 -9.49
C CYS A 31 6.12 5.26 -9.25
N VAL A 32 6.56 4.77 -8.10
CA VAL A 32 6.47 3.33 -7.74
C VAL A 32 5.42 3.19 -6.65
N CYS A 33 4.48 2.25 -6.82
CA CYS A 33 3.50 1.98 -5.78
C CYS A 33 4.17 1.33 -4.56
N GLU A 34 3.69 1.66 -3.37
CA GLU A 34 4.14 1.07 -2.12
C GLU A 34 3.62 -0.35 -1.96
N LYS A 35 4.49 -1.21 -1.45
CA LYS A 35 4.20 -2.61 -1.16
C LYS A 35 2.97 -2.72 -0.23
N PRO A 36 1.98 -3.57 -0.54
CA PRO A 36 0.85 -3.78 0.35
C PRO A 36 1.25 -4.42 1.68
N THR A 37 0.56 -4.03 2.75
CA THR A 37 0.56 -4.71 4.04
C THR A 37 -0.56 -5.74 4.08
N LEU A 38 -0.26 -6.95 4.56
CA LEU A 38 -1.23 -8.04 4.74
C LEU A 38 -1.48 -8.23 6.24
N THR A 39 -2.72 -8.04 6.68
CA THR A 39 -3.10 -8.17 8.10
C THR A 39 -4.17 -9.25 8.23
N PRO A 40 -3.85 -10.45 8.74
CA PRO A 40 -4.87 -11.43 9.09
C PRO A 40 -5.78 -10.91 10.19
N ALA A 41 -7.09 -11.04 10.01
CA ALA A 41 -8.07 -10.81 11.06
C ALA A 41 -8.09 -12.01 12.02
N SER A 42 -8.22 -11.74 13.32
CA SER A 42 -8.38 -12.76 14.34
C SER A 42 -9.80 -13.35 14.30
N GLY A 43 -9.94 -14.67 14.19
CA GLY A 43 -11.22 -15.39 14.33
C GLY A 43 -11.34 -16.66 13.49
N PRO A 44 -12.39 -17.48 13.70
CA PRO A 44 -12.60 -18.76 13.02
C PRO A 44 -12.89 -18.67 11.51
N ALA A 45 -13.12 -17.46 10.99
CA ALA A 45 -13.25 -17.15 9.56
C ALA A 45 -12.23 -16.09 9.14
N ALA A 46 -10.95 -16.31 9.47
CA ALA A 46 -9.88 -15.34 9.25
C ALA A 46 -9.85 -14.84 7.79
N ILE A 47 -10.26 -13.59 7.61
CA ILE A 47 -10.05 -12.81 6.39
C ILE A 47 -8.67 -12.15 6.47
N VAL A 48 -8.12 -11.75 5.33
CA VAL A 48 -6.88 -10.93 5.30
C VAL A 48 -7.20 -9.55 4.77
N ILE A 49 -6.86 -8.52 5.53
CA ILE A 49 -6.94 -7.13 5.07
C ILE A 49 -5.66 -6.81 4.30
N ILE A 50 -5.82 -6.36 3.05
CA ILE A 50 -4.75 -5.84 2.21
C ILE A 50 -4.89 -4.33 2.18
N LYS A 51 -3.80 -3.60 2.42
CA LYS A 51 -3.76 -2.13 2.36
C LYS A 51 -2.46 -1.64 1.74
N THR A 52 -2.50 -0.52 1.00
CA THR A 52 -1.32 0.24 0.56
C THR A 52 -1.45 1.70 1.00
N ALA A 53 -0.32 2.38 1.24
CA ALA A 53 -0.31 3.82 1.52
C ALA A 53 -0.28 4.68 0.24
N THR A 54 -0.11 4.07 -0.95
CA THR A 54 -0.15 4.80 -2.23
C THR A 54 -1.54 5.36 -2.51
N MET A 55 -1.68 6.68 -2.44
CA MET A 55 -2.92 7.42 -2.69
C MET A 55 -3.50 7.10 -4.08
N GLY A 56 -4.76 6.64 -4.12
CA GLY A 56 -5.47 6.32 -5.37
C GLY A 56 -4.90 5.13 -6.15
N ALA A 57 -4.11 4.25 -5.51
CA ALA A 57 -3.76 2.96 -6.09
C ALA A 57 -4.89 1.94 -5.88
N SER A 58 -4.96 0.99 -6.81
CA SER A 58 -5.75 -0.24 -6.68
C SER A 58 -4.85 -1.37 -6.19
N LEU A 59 -5.43 -2.42 -5.64
CA LEU A 59 -4.71 -3.62 -5.22
C LEU A 59 -5.09 -4.80 -6.10
N ARG A 60 -4.18 -5.76 -6.25
CA ARG A 60 -4.48 -7.05 -6.90
C ARG A 60 -3.82 -8.18 -6.15
N TYR A 61 -4.51 -9.31 -6.01
CA TYR A 61 -3.99 -10.45 -5.27
C TYR A 61 -4.27 -11.82 -5.91
N THR A 62 -3.54 -12.83 -5.45
CA THR A 62 -3.72 -14.24 -5.80
C THR A 62 -3.66 -15.09 -4.53
N LEU A 63 -4.35 -16.23 -4.51
CA LEU A 63 -4.40 -17.15 -3.36
C LEU A 63 -3.68 -18.48 -3.58
N ASN A 64 -3.27 -18.74 -4.82
CA ASN A 64 -2.57 -19.95 -5.24
C ASN A 64 -1.04 -19.75 -5.31
N GLY A 65 -0.52 -18.62 -4.82
CA GLY A 65 0.91 -18.31 -4.89
C GLY A 65 1.43 -17.86 -6.26
N SER A 66 0.57 -17.72 -7.28
CA SER A 66 0.97 -17.12 -8.57
C SER A 66 1.24 -15.62 -8.44
N THR A 67 2.05 -15.04 -9.32
CA THR A 67 2.44 -13.63 -9.22
C THR A 67 1.34 -12.71 -9.78
N PRO A 68 0.69 -11.86 -8.95
CA PRO A 68 -0.25 -10.86 -9.47
C PRO A 68 0.48 -9.80 -10.31
N THR A 69 -0.19 -9.26 -11.33
CA THR A 69 0.34 -8.18 -12.18
C THR A 69 -0.66 -7.03 -12.29
N GLY A 70 -0.18 -5.79 -12.37
CA GLY A 70 -1.02 -4.61 -12.42
C GLY A 70 -1.63 -4.36 -13.80
N GLY A 71 -2.24 -3.18 -13.95
CA GLY A 71 -2.88 -2.76 -15.19
C GLY A 71 -4.31 -3.28 -15.37
N THR A 72 -4.92 -2.90 -16.49
CA THR A 72 -6.32 -3.22 -16.84
C THR A 72 -6.53 -4.72 -17.05
N SER A 73 -5.59 -5.39 -17.73
CA SER A 73 -5.60 -6.83 -17.99
C SER A 73 -4.65 -7.63 -17.09
N GLY A 74 -4.36 -7.10 -15.90
CA GLY A 74 -3.47 -7.73 -14.93
C GLY A 74 -3.99 -9.06 -14.38
N HIS A 75 -3.07 -9.93 -13.94
CA HIS A 75 -3.38 -11.24 -13.39
C HIS A 75 -3.74 -11.17 -11.90
N GLY A 76 -4.81 -11.88 -11.51
CA GLY A 76 -5.29 -11.96 -10.13
C GLY A 76 -6.56 -11.16 -9.87
N THR A 77 -7.09 -11.27 -8.65
CA THR A 77 -8.34 -10.64 -8.22
C THR A 77 -8.11 -9.17 -7.88
N PRO A 78 -8.78 -8.23 -8.56
CA PRO A 78 -8.63 -6.81 -8.29
C PRO A 78 -9.43 -6.36 -7.07
N ILE A 79 -8.90 -5.36 -6.38
CA ILE A 79 -9.59 -4.55 -5.38
C ILE A 79 -9.41 -3.11 -5.85
N ALA A 80 -10.49 -2.48 -6.32
CA ALA A 80 -10.48 -1.12 -6.88
C ALA A 80 -10.46 -0.04 -5.77
N ALA A 81 -9.63 -0.25 -4.75
CA ALA A 81 -9.44 0.62 -3.61
C ALA A 81 -8.06 0.37 -3.00
N GLN A 82 -7.58 1.32 -2.19
CA GLN A 82 -6.30 1.23 -1.50
C GLN A 82 -6.31 0.26 -0.32
N SER A 83 -7.49 -0.24 0.05
CA SER A 83 -7.70 -1.22 1.12
C SER A 83 -8.87 -2.12 0.77
N GLY A 84 -8.77 -3.41 1.11
CA GLY A 84 -9.87 -4.36 0.95
C GLY A 84 -9.62 -5.67 1.68
N SER A 85 -10.67 -6.46 1.80
CA SER A 85 -10.60 -7.79 2.43
C SER A 85 -10.47 -8.88 1.38
N VAL A 86 -9.64 -9.86 1.70
CA VAL A 86 -9.60 -11.16 1.03
C VAL A 86 -10.60 -12.06 1.77
N PRO A 87 -11.67 -12.53 1.10
CA PRO A 87 -12.64 -13.41 1.73
C PRO A 87 -12.00 -14.72 2.19
N GLY A 88 -12.39 -15.18 3.38
CA GLY A 88 -11.90 -16.39 4.05
C GLY A 88 -12.96 -17.51 4.14
N PRO A 89 -12.63 -18.66 4.75
CA PRO A 89 -11.35 -18.97 5.39
C PRO A 89 -10.26 -19.31 4.38
N LEU A 90 -9.08 -18.72 4.54
CA LEU A 90 -7.89 -19.20 3.84
C LEU A 90 -7.54 -20.56 4.47
N VAL A 91 -7.81 -21.64 3.74
CA VAL A 91 -7.46 -23.00 4.17
C VAL A 91 -5.95 -23.05 4.41
N PHE A 92 -5.51 -23.73 5.47
CA PHE A 92 -4.09 -23.92 5.78
C PHE A 92 -3.27 -24.30 4.54
N GLY A 93 -2.20 -23.54 4.29
CA GLY A 93 -1.26 -23.78 3.20
C GLY A 93 -1.50 -22.91 1.96
N ARG A 94 -2.39 -21.92 2.01
CA ARG A 94 -2.56 -20.95 0.92
C ARG A 94 -1.47 -19.89 0.97
N THR A 95 -0.98 -19.51 -0.20
CA THR A 95 -0.03 -18.39 -0.34
C THR A 95 -0.78 -17.22 -0.96
N LEU A 96 -1.03 -16.20 -0.14
CA LEU A 96 -1.55 -14.92 -0.59
C LEU A 96 -0.39 -14.08 -1.12
N LYS A 97 -0.47 -13.66 -2.39
CA LYS A 97 0.42 -12.64 -2.95
C LYS A 97 -0.38 -11.42 -3.35
N ALA A 98 0.12 -10.22 -3.08
CA ALA A 98 -0.56 -8.98 -3.44
C ALA A 98 0.39 -7.89 -3.92
N ILE A 99 -0.09 -7.02 -4.81
CA ILE A 99 0.57 -5.80 -5.28
C ILE A 99 -0.39 -4.61 -5.24
N ALA A 100 0.17 -3.41 -5.19
CA ALA A 100 -0.51 -2.16 -5.51
C ALA A 100 -0.14 -1.72 -6.93
N TYR A 101 -1.11 -1.21 -7.67
CA TYR A 101 -0.91 -0.70 -9.03
C TYR A 101 -1.73 0.57 -9.27
N LYS A 102 -1.18 1.46 -10.10
CA LYS A 102 -1.79 2.73 -10.48
C LYS A 102 -1.33 3.14 -11.86
N ALA A 103 -2.24 3.65 -12.70
CA ALA A 103 -1.88 4.15 -14.02
C ALA A 103 -0.81 5.26 -13.92
N GLY A 104 0.22 5.18 -14.76
CA GLY A 104 1.36 6.10 -14.72
C GLY A 104 2.43 5.79 -13.66
N CYS A 105 2.21 4.78 -12.81
CA CYS A 105 3.20 4.28 -11.85
C CYS A 105 3.66 2.85 -12.20
N SER A 106 4.83 2.45 -11.73
CA SER A 106 5.25 1.05 -11.69
C SER A 106 4.47 0.34 -10.59
N ASP A 107 4.20 -0.95 -10.81
CA ASP A 107 3.65 -1.83 -9.78
C ASP A 107 4.56 -1.88 -8.56
N SER A 108 3.96 -2.13 -7.40
CA SER A 108 4.72 -2.32 -6.16
C SER A 108 5.51 -3.62 -6.15
N LEU A 109 6.39 -3.76 -5.16
CA LEU A 109 6.88 -5.08 -4.76
C LEU A 109 5.72 -6.00 -4.32
N ILE A 110 5.94 -7.30 -4.43
CA ILE A 110 4.96 -8.32 -4.05
C ILE A 110 4.95 -8.53 -2.53
N ALA A 111 3.80 -8.33 -1.90
CA ALA A 111 3.53 -8.78 -0.55
C ALA A 111 3.22 -10.27 -0.55
N VAL A 112 3.75 -11.02 0.40
CA VAL A 112 3.56 -12.48 0.51
C VAL A 112 3.14 -12.82 1.93
N GLY A 113 2.06 -13.59 2.08
CA GLY A 113 1.61 -14.15 3.34
C GLY A 113 1.22 -15.61 3.18
N LYS A 114 1.55 -16.42 4.18
CA LYS A 114 1.16 -17.83 4.27
C LYS A 114 0.07 -17.96 5.32
N TYR A 115 -1.04 -18.58 4.95
CA TYR A 115 -2.23 -18.72 5.78
C TYR A 115 -2.73 -20.16 5.75
#